data_AF-A0A4Q7G2Z6-F1
#
_entry.id   AF-A0A4Q7G2Z6-F1
#
_cell.length_a   1.000
_cell.length_b   1.000
_cell.length_c   1.000
_cell.angle_alpha   90.00
_cell.angle_beta   90.00
_cell.angle_gamma   90.00
#
_symmetry.space_group_name_H-M   'P 1'
#
loop_
_entity.id
_entity.type
_entity.pdbx_description
1 polymer ?
#
loop_
_entity_poly.entity_id
_entity_poly.type
_entity_poly.pdbx_seq_one_letter_code
_entity_poly.pdbx_strand_id
1 'polypeptide(L)'
;MKRELLAAAFLLGTLSAAATADDAELKSFERGSWQQILRSHAGRPTLVHFWGVTCGPCKVELPQLGKFMKDHPGIDVVTISADLVPNLPEATQSMLQKAGLSAAENWMFSDGFADRLRFEIDPAWQGDIPRTMLIARGGAVTTIEGAAEMPELDKWAQGQAATTGSR
;
A
#
# COMPACT_ATOMS: atom_id res chain seq x y z
N MET A 1 -45.40 55.71 14.40
CA MET A 1 -44.46 55.12 13.42
C MET A 1 -43.61 54.09 14.16
N LYS A 2 -44.04 52.82 14.17
CA LYS A 2 -43.36 51.71 14.87
C LYS A 2 -42.30 51.13 13.93
N ARG A 3 -41.05 51.05 14.39
CA ARG A 3 -39.94 50.41 13.68
C ARG A 3 -39.80 49.00 14.25
N GLU A 4 -40.37 48.03 13.55
CA GLU A 4 -40.22 46.60 13.84
C GLU A 4 -38.80 46.19 13.44
N LEU A 5 -38.00 45.73 14.40
CA LEU A 5 -36.66 45.18 14.18
C LEU A 5 -36.82 43.68 13.90
N LEU A 6 -36.64 43.27 12.65
CA LEU A 6 -36.56 41.85 12.27
C LEU A 6 -35.18 41.31 12.63
N ALA A 7 -35.11 40.49 13.68
CA ALA A 7 -33.93 39.69 13.99
C ALA A 7 -33.91 38.46 13.07
N ALA A 8 -33.03 38.46 12.07
CA ALA A 8 -32.75 37.30 11.24
C ALA A 8 -31.79 36.36 12.00
N ALA A 9 -32.33 35.28 12.55
CA ALA A 9 -31.52 34.21 13.13
C ALA A 9 -30.87 33.38 12.00
N PHE A 10 -29.57 33.55 11.81
CA PHE A 10 -28.76 32.77 10.88
C PHE A 10 -28.42 31.42 11.54
N LEU A 11 -29.18 30.38 11.22
CA LEU A 11 -28.84 28.99 11.56
C LEU A 11 -27.65 28.55 10.69
N LEU A 12 -26.43 28.61 11.25
CA LEU A 12 -25.25 27.97 10.64
C LEU A 12 -25.41 26.45 10.74
N GLY A 13 -25.88 25.83 9.66
CA GLY A 13 -25.77 24.39 9.46
C GLY A 13 -24.32 24.01 9.17
N THR A 14 -23.69 23.26 10.07
CA THR A 14 -22.38 22.65 9.84
C THR A 14 -22.52 21.49 8.86
N LEU A 15 -22.19 21.74 7.59
CA LEU A 15 -21.97 20.67 6.62
C LEU A 15 -20.74 19.86 7.06
N SER A 16 -20.96 18.66 7.60
CA SER A 16 -19.90 17.67 7.73
C SER A 16 -19.60 17.12 6.35
N ALA A 17 -18.45 17.49 5.78
CA ALA A 17 -17.91 16.83 4.61
C ALA A 17 -17.50 15.41 5.01
N ALA A 18 -18.27 14.41 4.56
CA ALA A 18 -17.82 13.03 4.63
C ALA A 18 -16.60 12.91 3.71
N ALA A 19 -15.43 12.61 4.27
CA ALA A 19 -14.26 12.25 3.49
C ALA A 19 -14.56 10.92 2.78
N THR A 20 -14.87 10.99 1.49
CA THR A 20 -14.80 9.81 0.63
C THR A 20 -13.33 9.43 0.55
N ALA A 21 -12.98 8.25 1.08
CA ALA A 21 -11.67 7.68 0.82
C ALA A 21 -11.61 7.40 -0.69
N ASP A 22 -10.84 8.21 -1.43
CA ASP A 22 -10.59 7.95 -2.83
C ASP A 22 -9.73 6.69 -2.95
N ASP A 23 -10.21 5.75 -3.76
CA ASP A 23 -9.41 4.58 -4.15
C ASP A 23 -8.20 5.08 -4.95
N ALA A 24 -7.00 4.61 -4.59
CA ALA A 24 -5.80 4.92 -5.31
C ALA A 24 -5.80 4.24 -6.70
N GLU A 25 -5.26 4.94 -7.70
CA GLU A 25 -5.11 4.41 -9.04
C GLU A 25 -4.20 3.17 -9.05
N LEU A 26 -4.61 2.12 -9.76
CA LEU A 26 -3.77 0.96 -10.03
C LEU A 26 -2.73 1.31 -11.11
N LYS A 27 -1.47 1.39 -10.73
CA LYS A 27 -0.37 1.81 -11.60
C LYS A 27 0.25 0.64 -12.37
N SER A 28 0.78 0.93 -13.55
CA SER A 28 1.56 -0.03 -14.35
C SER A 28 3.00 -0.12 -13.82
N PHE A 29 3.44 -1.34 -13.49
CA PHE A 29 4.82 -1.64 -13.10
C PHE A 29 5.61 -2.06 -14.34
N GLU A 30 6.61 -1.25 -14.68
CA GLU A 30 7.43 -1.33 -15.87
C GLU A 30 8.90 -1.07 -15.53
N ARG A 31 9.76 -1.00 -16.55
CA ARG A 31 11.16 -0.58 -16.41
C ARG A 31 11.25 0.69 -15.57
N GLY A 32 12.03 0.68 -14.50
CA GLY A 32 12.27 1.89 -13.70
C GLY A 32 11.23 2.16 -12.62
N SER A 33 10.08 1.45 -12.61
CA SER A 33 9.06 1.59 -11.56
C SER A 33 9.62 1.24 -10.19
N TRP A 34 10.49 0.23 -10.10
CA TRP A 34 11.15 -0.11 -8.84
C TRP A 34 11.95 1.06 -8.27
N GLN A 35 12.81 1.69 -9.09
CA GLN A 35 13.61 2.83 -8.65
C GLN A 35 12.73 4.06 -8.38
N GLN A 36 11.58 4.19 -9.04
CA GLN A 36 10.60 5.21 -8.71
C GLN A 36 10.03 5.00 -7.31
N ILE A 37 9.59 3.80 -6.96
CA ILE A 37 9.09 3.46 -5.61
C ILE A 37 10.16 3.77 -4.56
N LEU A 38 11.39 3.27 -4.76
CA LEU A 38 12.49 3.52 -3.82
C LEU A 38 12.77 5.01 -3.60
N ARG A 39 12.68 5.85 -4.65
CA ARG A 39 12.87 7.31 -4.53
C ARG A 39 11.70 8.01 -3.87
N SER A 40 10.46 7.68 -4.24
CA SER A 40 9.25 8.32 -3.71
C SER A 40 9.08 8.06 -2.20
N HIS A 41 9.59 6.93 -1.73
CA HIS A 41 9.49 6.51 -0.34
C HIS A 41 10.81 6.67 0.45
N ALA A 42 11.82 7.31 -0.13
CA ALA A 42 13.11 7.49 0.53
C ALA A 42 12.97 8.21 1.89
N GLY A 43 13.57 7.64 2.94
CA GLY A 43 13.48 8.20 4.30
C GLY A 43 12.15 7.92 5.01
N ARG A 44 11.27 7.11 4.43
CA ARG A 44 10.05 6.61 5.08
C ARG A 44 10.15 5.08 5.20
N PRO A 45 9.68 4.49 6.32
CA PRO A 45 9.59 3.05 6.41
C PRO A 45 8.50 2.55 5.47
N THR A 46 8.82 1.56 4.65
CA THR A 46 7.95 1.07 3.57
C THR A 46 7.91 -0.43 3.55
N LEU A 47 6.71 -0.99 3.53
CA LEU A 47 6.44 -2.38 3.26
C LEU A 47 5.99 -2.50 1.80
N VAL A 48 6.74 -3.27 1.01
CA VAL A 48 6.38 -3.63 -0.36
C VAL A 48 5.98 -5.10 -0.40
N HIS A 49 4.72 -5.39 -0.74
CA HIS A 49 4.20 -6.74 -0.80
C HIS A 49 3.94 -7.18 -2.25
N PHE A 50 4.59 -8.27 -2.66
CA PHE A 50 4.45 -8.89 -3.97
C PHE A 50 3.47 -10.05 -3.89
N TRP A 51 2.42 -10.00 -4.71
CA TRP A 51 1.29 -10.91 -4.63
C TRP A 51 0.71 -11.24 -6.02
N GLY A 52 -0.29 -12.11 -6.05
CA GLY A 52 -0.97 -12.51 -7.28
C GLY A 52 -2.42 -12.92 -7.03
N VAL A 53 -3.29 -12.73 -8.02
CA VAL A 53 -4.72 -13.10 -7.95
C VAL A 53 -4.93 -14.61 -7.92
N THR A 54 -3.97 -15.39 -8.44
CA THR A 54 -3.97 -16.85 -8.41
C THR A 54 -3.23 -17.45 -7.22
N CYS A 55 -2.46 -16.65 -6.50
CA CYS A 55 -1.74 -17.04 -5.29
C CYS A 55 -2.70 -17.32 -4.14
N GLY A 56 -2.82 -18.59 -3.74
CA GLY A 56 -3.67 -19.03 -2.64
C GLY A 56 -3.34 -18.34 -1.31
N PRO A 57 -2.08 -18.38 -0.85
CA PRO A 57 -1.66 -17.69 0.39
C PRO A 57 -1.93 -16.19 0.38
N CYS A 58 -1.69 -15.50 -0.74
CA CYS A 58 -1.89 -14.06 -0.87
C CYS A 58 -3.34 -13.63 -0.56
N LYS A 59 -4.34 -14.47 -0.90
CA LYS A 59 -5.75 -14.19 -0.59
C LYS A 59 -6.04 -14.15 0.92
N VAL A 60 -5.26 -14.86 1.72
CA VAL A 60 -5.35 -14.88 3.18
C VAL A 60 -4.63 -13.67 3.77
N GLU A 61 -3.49 -13.30 3.20
CA GLU A 61 -2.62 -12.24 3.73
C GLU A 61 -3.11 -10.82 3.43
N LEU A 62 -3.63 -10.57 2.22
CA LEU A 62 -3.98 -9.21 1.81
C LEU A 62 -4.97 -8.52 2.77
N PRO A 63 -6.05 -9.18 3.27
CA PRO A 63 -6.91 -8.57 4.28
C PRO A 63 -6.19 -8.26 5.60
N GLN A 64 -5.22 -9.08 5.98
CA GLN A 64 -4.39 -8.82 7.16
C GLN A 64 -3.47 -7.62 6.93
N LEU A 65 -2.91 -7.49 5.73
CA LEU A 65 -2.12 -6.34 5.33
C LEU A 65 -2.95 -5.05 5.26
N GLY A 66 -4.20 -5.12 4.81
CA GLY A 66 -5.14 -3.99 4.87
C GLY A 66 -5.40 -3.52 6.31
N LYS A 67 -5.54 -4.47 7.25
CA LYS A 67 -5.61 -4.15 8.68
C LYS A 67 -4.31 -3.54 9.20
N PHE A 68 -3.16 -4.11 8.85
CA PHE A 68 -1.84 -3.57 9.21
C PHE A 68 -1.67 -2.13 8.72
N MET A 69 -2.01 -1.82 7.46
CA MET A 69 -1.95 -0.47 6.91
C MET A 69 -2.75 0.54 7.74
N LYS A 70 -3.95 0.13 8.19
CA LYS A 70 -4.81 0.97 9.03
C LYS A 70 -4.23 1.17 10.44
N ASP A 71 -3.65 0.13 11.02
CA ASP A 71 -3.11 0.16 12.38
C ASP A 71 -1.75 0.89 12.44
N HIS A 72 -1.02 0.97 11.33
CA HIS A 72 0.32 1.56 11.24
C HIS A 72 0.41 2.69 10.19
N PRO A 73 -0.29 3.82 10.35
CA PRO A 73 -0.31 4.91 9.37
C PRO A 73 1.05 5.62 9.16
N GLY A 74 2.04 5.33 10.01
CA GLY A 74 3.42 5.81 9.85
C GLY A 74 4.29 4.93 8.94
N ILE A 75 3.73 3.83 8.43
CA ILE A 75 4.37 2.90 7.50
C ILE A 75 3.69 3.02 6.15
N ASP A 76 4.49 3.11 5.10
CA ASP A 76 3.98 3.12 3.74
C ASP A 76 3.72 1.70 3.30
N VAL A 77 2.53 1.45 2.76
CA VAL A 77 2.18 0.15 2.19
C VAL A 77 2.08 0.29 0.68
N VAL A 78 2.95 -0.45 -0.01
CA VAL A 78 2.97 -0.58 -1.46
C VAL A 78 2.66 -2.02 -1.81
N THR A 79 1.72 -2.25 -2.72
CA THR A 79 1.44 -3.60 -3.23
C THR A 79 1.79 -3.69 -4.70
N ILE A 80 2.31 -4.84 -5.11
CA ILE A 80 2.72 -5.11 -6.48
C ILE A 80 2.16 -6.47 -6.88
N SER A 81 1.15 -6.45 -7.76
CA SER A 81 0.65 -7.66 -8.40
C SER A 81 1.68 -8.14 -9.42
N ALA A 82 2.33 -9.26 -9.12
CA ALA A 82 3.38 -9.89 -9.92
C ALA A 82 2.86 -11.12 -10.70
N ASP A 83 1.55 -11.34 -10.72
CA ASP A 83 0.90 -12.37 -11.54
C ASP A 83 0.94 -12.00 -13.03
N LEU A 84 0.96 -13.02 -13.89
CA LEU A 84 0.85 -12.87 -15.35
C LEU A 84 -0.35 -13.67 -15.84
N VAL A 85 -1.55 -13.25 -15.45
CA VAL A 85 -2.81 -13.89 -15.90
C VAL A 85 -3.64 -12.98 -16.81
N PRO A 86 -4.49 -13.54 -17.69
CA PRO A 86 -5.46 -12.75 -18.45
C PRO A 86 -6.43 -11.96 -17.53
N ASN A 87 -6.90 -10.79 -17.99
CA ASN A 87 -7.84 -9.91 -17.25
C ASN A 87 -7.34 -9.44 -15.86
N LEU A 88 -6.02 -9.27 -15.72
CA LEU A 88 -5.38 -8.93 -14.47
C LEU A 88 -5.86 -7.62 -13.81
N PRO A 89 -6.16 -6.50 -14.53
CA PRO A 89 -6.51 -5.24 -13.87
C PRO A 89 -7.77 -5.30 -13.00
N GLU A 90 -8.87 -5.83 -13.54
CA GLU A 90 -10.16 -5.91 -12.82
C GLU A 90 -10.07 -6.87 -11.63
N ALA A 91 -9.46 -8.05 -11.83
CA ALA A 91 -9.25 -9.02 -10.76
C ALA A 91 -8.35 -8.45 -9.65
N THR A 92 -7.30 -7.71 -10.03
CA THR A 92 -6.39 -7.03 -9.11
C THR A 92 -7.13 -6.00 -8.28
N GLN A 93 -7.87 -5.09 -8.92
CA GLN A 93 -8.68 -4.08 -8.24
C GLN A 93 -9.71 -4.71 -7.29
N SER A 94 -10.44 -5.74 -7.74
CA SER A 94 -11.43 -6.42 -6.90
C SER A 94 -10.81 -7.04 -5.64
N MET A 95 -9.62 -7.63 -5.76
CA MET A 95 -8.93 -8.22 -4.61
C MET A 95 -8.42 -7.16 -3.64
N LEU A 96 -7.84 -6.07 -4.15
CA LEU A 96 -7.39 -4.93 -3.34
C LEU A 96 -8.55 -4.29 -2.56
N GLN A 97 -9.69 -4.09 -3.21
CA GLN A 97 -10.89 -3.53 -2.59
C GLN A 97 -11.40 -4.43 -1.45
N LYS A 98 -11.53 -5.74 -1.70
CA LYS A 98 -11.97 -6.72 -0.68
C LYS A 98 -11.00 -6.81 0.49
N ALA A 99 -9.71 -6.58 0.24
CA ALA A 99 -8.67 -6.59 1.26
C ALA A 99 -8.58 -5.28 2.07
N GLY A 100 -9.30 -4.22 1.67
CA GLY A 100 -9.17 -2.90 2.31
C GLY A 100 -7.86 -2.18 1.96
N LEU A 101 -7.28 -2.51 0.79
CA LEU A 101 -6.02 -1.95 0.29
C LEU A 101 -6.21 -0.98 -0.87
N SER A 102 -7.44 -0.57 -1.19
CA SER A 102 -7.69 0.39 -2.27
C SER A 102 -6.94 1.72 -2.09
N ALA A 103 -6.77 2.19 -0.85
CA ALA A 103 -6.05 3.44 -0.56
C ALA A 103 -4.51 3.28 -0.51
N ALA A 104 -3.99 2.05 -0.62
CA ALA A 104 -2.56 1.79 -0.70
C ALA A 104 -2.00 2.24 -2.06
N GLU A 105 -0.68 2.41 -2.14
CA GLU A 105 -0.05 2.53 -3.46
C GLU A 105 0.00 1.15 -4.13
N ASN A 106 -0.73 0.99 -5.23
CA ASN A 106 -0.92 -0.31 -5.88
C ASN A 106 -0.33 -0.31 -7.30
N TRP A 107 0.46 -1.32 -7.61
CA TRP A 107 1.08 -1.53 -8.91
C TRP A 107 0.77 -2.92 -9.46
N MET A 108 0.93 -3.09 -10.77
CA MET A 108 0.74 -4.37 -11.46
C MET A 108 1.77 -4.54 -12.57
N PHE A 109 2.43 -5.70 -12.65
CA PHE A 109 3.34 -6.01 -13.75
C PHE A 109 2.62 -5.85 -15.10
N SER A 110 3.27 -5.14 -16.03
CA SER A 110 2.62 -4.71 -17.27
C SER A 110 3.51 -4.78 -18.52
N ASP A 111 4.82 -4.99 -18.36
CA ASP A 111 5.78 -4.88 -19.47
C ASP A 111 5.91 -6.16 -20.33
N GLY A 112 5.22 -7.25 -19.99
CA GLY A 112 5.30 -8.55 -20.68
C GLY A 112 6.64 -9.29 -20.47
N PHE A 113 7.59 -8.71 -19.73
CA PHE A 113 8.93 -9.24 -19.46
C PHE A 113 9.16 -9.35 -17.95
N ALA A 114 8.32 -10.15 -17.28
CA ALA A 114 8.36 -10.29 -15.82
C ALA A 114 9.73 -10.67 -15.25
N ASP A 115 10.51 -11.52 -15.94
CA ASP A 115 11.88 -11.87 -15.49
C ASP A 115 12.77 -10.64 -15.32
N ARG A 116 12.60 -9.65 -16.22
CA ARG A 116 13.37 -8.42 -16.17
C ARG A 116 12.88 -7.47 -15.07
N LEU A 117 11.57 -7.37 -14.86
CA LEU A 117 11.01 -6.63 -13.73
C LEU A 117 11.47 -7.23 -12.40
N ARG A 118 11.47 -8.56 -12.29
CA ARG A 118 11.99 -9.28 -11.12
C ARG A 118 13.47 -9.01 -10.91
N PHE A 119 14.28 -9.05 -11.97
CA PHE A 119 15.70 -8.74 -11.89
C PHE A 119 15.97 -7.30 -11.43
N GLU A 120 15.17 -6.32 -11.87
CA GLU A 120 15.28 -4.93 -11.42
C GLU A 120 14.98 -4.78 -9.92
N ILE A 121 14.10 -5.63 -9.36
CA ILE A 121 13.75 -5.67 -7.94
C ILE A 121 14.82 -6.38 -7.11
N ASP A 122 15.13 -7.62 -7.48
CA ASP A 122 16.17 -8.45 -6.87
C ASP A 122 16.66 -9.49 -7.91
N PRO A 123 17.93 -9.43 -8.34
CA PRO A 123 18.52 -10.41 -9.26
C PRO A 123 18.43 -11.87 -8.82
N ALA A 124 18.29 -12.13 -7.52
CA ALA A 124 18.16 -13.48 -6.99
C ALA A 124 16.71 -14.00 -7.03
N TRP A 125 15.72 -13.13 -7.20
CA TRP A 125 14.31 -13.50 -7.08
C TRP A 125 13.83 -14.35 -8.26
N GLN A 126 13.32 -15.54 -7.95
CA GLN A 126 12.84 -16.50 -8.94
C GLN A 126 11.36 -16.31 -9.30
N GLY A 127 10.67 -15.35 -8.66
CA GLY A 127 9.26 -15.05 -8.89
C GLY A 127 8.30 -15.80 -7.99
N ASP A 128 8.79 -16.39 -6.90
CA ASP A 128 7.96 -16.89 -5.82
C ASP A 128 7.18 -15.74 -5.15
N ILE A 129 5.89 -15.99 -4.93
CA ILE A 129 4.95 -15.13 -4.21
C ILE A 129 4.11 -16.00 -3.24
N PRO A 130 3.64 -15.45 -2.10
CA PRO A 130 3.87 -14.09 -1.64
C PRO A 130 5.32 -13.83 -1.24
N ARG A 131 5.71 -12.56 -1.33
CA ARG A 131 7.02 -12.06 -0.90
C ARG A 131 6.85 -10.66 -0.36
N THR A 132 7.55 -10.32 0.71
CA THR A 132 7.48 -8.98 1.32
C THR A 132 8.87 -8.40 1.50
N MET A 133 9.08 -7.16 1.06
CA MET A 133 10.29 -6.39 1.33
C MET A 133 9.98 -5.27 2.33
N LEU A 134 10.72 -5.26 3.43
CA LEU A 134 10.64 -4.28 4.50
C LEU A 134 11.82 -3.32 4.39
N ILE A 135 11.53 -2.08 4.00
CA ILE A 135 12.51 -1.02 3.79
C ILE A 135 12.44 -0.09 4.99
N ALA A 136 13.44 -0.15 5.86
CA ALA A 136 13.52 0.73 7.02
C ALA A 136 13.77 2.18 6.61
N ARG A 137 13.50 3.14 7.51
CA ARG A 137 13.75 4.57 7.28
C ARG A 137 15.17 4.88 6.78
N GLY A 138 16.17 4.13 7.25
CA GLY A 138 17.57 4.27 6.84
C GLY A 138 17.93 3.61 5.50
N GLY A 139 16.96 3.00 4.80
CA GLY A 139 17.16 2.29 3.53
C GLY A 139 17.60 0.83 3.67
N ALA A 140 17.76 0.31 4.90
CA ALA A 140 18.03 -1.11 5.10
C ALA A 140 16.83 -1.95 4.67
N VAL A 141 17.07 -2.99 3.86
CA VAL A 141 16.03 -3.86 3.31
C VAL A 141 16.10 -5.23 3.97
N THR A 142 14.96 -5.74 4.44
CA THR A 142 14.77 -7.13 4.87
C THR A 142 13.74 -7.79 3.97
N THR A 143 14.00 -9.00 3.51
CA THR A 143 13.08 -9.76 2.66
C THR A 143 12.50 -10.92 3.44
N ILE A 144 11.19 -11.08 3.37
CA ILE A 144 10.46 -12.26 3.82
C ILE A 144 10.01 -13.02 2.56
N GLU A 145 10.52 -14.24 2.40
CA GLU A 145 10.08 -15.16 1.36
C GLU A 145 8.88 -15.96 1.87
N GLY A 146 7.84 -16.10 1.04
CA GLY A 146 6.60 -16.72 1.46
C GLY A 146 5.74 -15.80 2.33
N ALA A 147 4.89 -16.41 3.14
CA ALA A 147 3.89 -15.70 3.92
C ALA A 147 4.54 -14.84 5.03
N ALA A 148 4.17 -13.57 5.09
CA ALA A 148 4.57 -12.65 6.14
C ALA A 148 3.61 -12.74 7.33
N GLU A 149 4.16 -13.12 8.48
CA GLU A 149 3.40 -13.23 9.71
C GLU A 149 3.16 -11.84 10.34
N MET A 150 1.90 -11.50 10.62
CA MET A 150 1.54 -10.17 11.17
C MET A 150 2.34 -9.77 12.43
N PRO A 151 2.62 -10.67 13.40
CA PRO A 151 3.45 -10.31 14.57
C PRO A 151 4.86 -9.86 14.19
N GLU A 152 5.44 -10.38 13.11
CA GLU A 152 6.75 -9.96 12.62
C GLU A 152 6.66 -8.56 12.00
N LEU A 153 5.62 -8.31 11.19
CA LEU A 153 5.37 -7.00 10.60
C LEU A 153 5.12 -5.93 11.67
N ASP A 154 4.32 -6.24 12.68
CA ASP A 154 4.02 -5.36 13.80
C ASP A 154 5.30 -5.01 14.59
N LYS A 155 6.11 -6.03 14.88
CA LYS A 155 7.40 -5.83 15.58
C LYS A 155 8.33 -4.93 14.76
N TRP A 156 8.42 -5.16 13.45
CA TRP A 156 9.23 -4.33 12.57
C TRP A 156 8.72 -2.88 12.54
N ALA A 157 7.41 -2.68 12.39
CA ALA A 157 6.77 -1.35 12.36
C ALA A 157 7.01 -0.55 13.65
N GLN A 158 6.86 -1.20 14.81
CA GLN A 158 7.14 -0.58 16.11
C GLN A 158 8.60 -0.13 16.24
N GLY A 159 9.55 -0.90 15.70
CA GLY A 159 10.96 -0.52 15.62
C GLY A 159 11.21 0.77 14.82
N GLN A 160 10.38 1.04 13.80
CA GLN A 160 10.50 2.27 13.00
C GLN A 160 10.02 3.51 13.77
N ALA A 161 9.07 3.36 14.69
CA ALA A 161 8.58 4.46 15.53
C ALA A 161 9.61 4.91 16.56
N ALA A 162 10.29 3.96 17.22
CA ALA A 162 11.28 4.23 18.28
C ALA A 162 12.49 5.05 17.81
N THR A 163 12.83 4.97 16.51
CA THR A 163 13.98 5.69 15.93
C THR A 163 13.71 7.20 15.77
N THR A 164 12.47 7.66 15.97
CA THR A 164 12.05 9.07 15.82
C THR A 164 12.37 9.92 17.05
N GLY A 165 12.54 9.31 18.23
CA GLY A 165 12.67 10.02 19.51
C GLY A 165 14.09 10.33 20.02
N SER A 166 15.13 10.11 19.21
CA SER A 166 16.54 10.21 19.65
C SER A 166 17.33 11.38 19.05
N ARG A 167 16.67 12.50 18.73
CA ARG A 167 17.37 13.73 18.33
C ARG A 167 16.98 14.92 19.18
#